data_AF-A0A1Q9K340-F1
#
_entry.id   AF-A0A1Q9K340-F1
#
_cell.length_a   1.000
_cell.length_b   1.000
_cell.length_c   1.000
_cell.angle_alpha   90.00
_cell.angle_beta   90.00
_cell.angle_gamma   90.00
#
_symmetry.space_group_name_H-M   'P 1'
#
loop_
_entity.id
_entity.type
_entity.pdbx_description
1 polymer ?
#
loop_
_entity_poly.entity_id
_entity_poly.type
_entity_poly.pdbx_seq_one_letter_code
_entity_poly.pdbx_strand_id
1 'polypeptide(L)'
;MAAHNLYKLDMLILHILSRHDCYGYEITQIINKYSNNTINTRVSSLYPILYRMIEHGYITDYEKIIKQKRKRVYYHLEPEGYDELNKMLMEYHALVAGIQSVLDYDGILLQKGENS
;
A
#
# COMPACT_ATOMS: atom_id res chain seq x y z
N MET A 1 -12.90 9.89 -13.89
CA MET A 1 -12.25 8.64 -14.33
C MET A 1 -11.15 8.35 -13.33
N ALA A 2 -11.30 7.35 -12.46
CA ALA A 2 -10.25 7.02 -11.49
C ALA A 2 -9.07 6.44 -12.28
N ALA A 3 -7.90 7.07 -12.18
CA ALA A 3 -6.67 6.45 -12.64
C ALA A 3 -6.55 5.11 -11.92
N HIS A 4 -6.50 4.01 -12.68
CA HIS A 4 -6.21 2.71 -12.12
C HIS A 4 -4.72 2.71 -11.76
N ASN A 5 -4.41 3.19 -10.56
CA ASN A 5 -3.05 3.17 -10.06
C ASN A 5 -2.62 1.70 -9.94
N LEU A 6 -1.44 1.39 -10.47
CA LEU A 6 -0.82 0.06 -10.36
C LEU A 6 -0.70 -0.42 -8.91
N TYR A 7 -0.76 0.52 -7.95
CA TYR A 7 -0.72 0.29 -6.52
C TYR A 7 -1.87 1.01 -5.81
N LYS A 8 -2.30 0.46 -4.66
CA LYS A 8 -3.16 1.17 -3.71
C LYS A 8 -2.28 1.79 -2.63
N LEU A 9 -2.53 3.05 -2.27
CA LEU A 9 -1.81 3.72 -1.18
C LEU A 9 -1.99 2.95 0.14
N ASP A 10 -3.14 2.31 0.31
CA ASP A 10 -3.47 1.39 1.38
C ASP A 10 -2.42 0.29 1.57
N MET A 11 -2.05 -0.39 0.48
CA MET A 11 -1.04 -1.46 0.49
C MET A 11 0.30 -0.95 1.03
N LEU A 12 0.71 0.25 0.63
CA LEU A 12 1.97 0.84 1.09
C LEU A 12 1.91 1.20 2.57
N ILE A 13 0.78 1.72 3.05
CA ILE A 13 0.57 2.07 4.46
C ILE A 13 0.64 0.80 5.33
N LEU A 14 -0.14 -0.23 5.00
CA LEU A 14 -0.14 -1.49 5.74
C LEU A 14 1.24 -2.16 5.71
N HIS A 15 1.93 -2.13 4.55
CA HIS A 15 3.28 -2.64 4.45
C HIS A 15 4.26 -1.93 5.40
N ILE A 16 4.17 -0.60 5.51
CA ILE A 16 5.01 0.17 6.43
C ILE A 16 4.69 -0.20 7.88
N LEU A 17 3.41 -0.25 8.25
CA LEU A 17 2.97 -0.58 9.60
C LEU A 17 3.29 -2.03 9.99
N SER A 18 3.42 -2.95 9.02
CA SER A 18 3.90 -4.32 9.26
C SER A 18 5.33 -4.39 9.80
N ARG A 19 6.10 -3.28 9.71
CA ARG A 19 7.48 -3.21 10.22
C ARG A 19 7.55 -2.63 11.62
N HIS A 20 6.71 -1.65 11.93
CA HIS A 20 6.57 -1.01 13.23
C HIS A 20 5.48 0.07 13.18
N ASP A 21 4.93 0.40 14.35
CA ASP A 21 4.00 1.49 14.50
C ASP A 21 4.62 2.82 14.08
N CYS A 22 3.88 3.59 13.28
CA CYS A 22 4.30 4.87 12.73
C CYS A 22 3.25 5.94 12.98
N TYR A 23 3.64 7.21 13.11
CA TYR A 23 2.70 8.32 13.01
C TYR A 23 2.56 8.83 11.56
N GLY A 24 1.47 9.52 11.25
CA GLY A 24 1.09 9.86 9.86
C GLY A 24 2.17 10.56 9.03
N TYR A 25 3.04 11.36 9.65
CA TYR A 25 4.15 12.02 8.96
C TYR A 25 5.32 11.07 8.66
N GLU A 26 5.65 10.11 9.53
CA GLU A 26 6.64 9.06 9.22
C GLU A 26 6.21 8.25 8.00
N ILE A 27 4.93 7.89 7.94
CA ILE A 27 4.35 7.15 6.80
C ILE A 27 4.61 7.92 5.49
N THR A 28 4.30 9.23 5.44
CA THR A 28 4.59 10.03 4.23
C THR A 28 6.07 10.11 3.89
N GLN A 29 6.93 10.26 4.89
CA GLN A 29 8.37 10.37 4.66
C GLN A 29 8.93 9.08 4.08
N ILE A 30 8.49 7.93 4.60
CA ILE A 30 8.90 6.62 4.11
C ILE A 30 8.44 6.43 2.67
N ILE A 31 7.16 6.70 2.36
CA ILE A 31 6.64 6.56 0.99
C ILE A 31 7.42 7.44 0.01
N ASN A 32 7.53 8.74 0.30
CA ASN A 32 8.19 9.68 -0.60
C ASN A 32 9.68 9.33 -0.80
N LYS A 33 10.38 8.92 0.29
CA LYS A 33 11.80 8.56 0.24
C LYS A 33 12.03 7.30 -0.58
N TYR A 34 11.32 6.21 -0.27
CA TYR A 34 11.57 4.91 -0.91
C TYR A 34 10.95 4.80 -2.30
N SER A 35 10.00 5.67 -2.65
CA SER A 35 9.50 5.78 -4.02
C SER A 35 10.36 6.71 -4.90
N ASN A 36 11.47 7.27 -4.41
CA ASN A 36 12.21 8.34 -5.10
C ASN A 36 11.30 9.51 -5.54
N ASN A 37 10.34 9.90 -4.69
CA ASN A 37 9.30 10.91 -4.94
C ASN A 37 8.36 10.62 -6.14
N THR A 38 8.39 9.43 -6.73
CA THR A 38 7.42 9.03 -7.77
C THR A 38 5.99 8.88 -7.23
N ILE A 39 5.86 8.55 -5.94
CA ILE A 39 4.59 8.52 -5.21
C ILE A 39 4.58 9.73 -4.28
N ASN A 40 3.98 10.84 -4.71
CA ASN A 40 3.95 12.07 -3.92
C ASN A 40 2.74 12.09 -2.98
N THR A 41 2.96 11.68 -1.73
CA THR A 41 1.91 11.62 -0.71
C THR A 41 2.10 12.70 0.35
N ARG A 42 1.00 13.39 0.69
CA ARG A 42 0.95 14.37 1.80
C ARG A 42 0.20 13.79 2.99
N VAL A 43 0.46 14.32 4.19
CA VAL A 43 -0.22 13.83 5.41
C VAL A 43 -1.72 14.07 5.33
N SER A 44 -2.15 15.19 4.74
CA SER A 44 -3.56 15.51 4.56
C SER A 44 -4.32 14.47 3.71
N SER A 45 -3.65 13.83 2.74
CA SER A 45 -4.26 12.78 1.92
C SER A 45 -4.30 11.42 2.60
N LEU A 46 -3.54 11.22 3.68
CA LEU A 46 -3.50 9.97 4.43
C LEU A 46 -4.68 9.80 5.37
N TYR A 47 -5.15 10.88 6.01
CA TYR A 47 -6.19 10.76 7.04
C TYR A 47 -7.46 10.05 6.58
N PRO A 48 -8.05 10.33 5.39
CA PRO A 48 -9.22 9.57 4.93
C PRO A 48 -8.95 8.08 4.74
N ILE A 49 -7.72 7.70 4.39
CA ILE A 49 -7.32 6.31 4.22
C ILE A 49 -7.15 5.64 5.58
N LEU A 50 -6.45 6.31 6.50
CA LEU A 50 -6.24 5.83 7.87
C LEU A 50 -7.57 5.64 8.61
N TYR A 51 -8.51 6.58 8.48
CA TYR A 51 -9.83 6.45 9.10
C TYR A 51 -10.60 5.26 8.54
N ARG A 52 -10.60 5.05 7.21
CA ARG A 52 -11.21 3.86 6.61
C ARG A 52 -10.56 2.56 7.11
N MET A 53 -9.24 2.54 7.25
CA MET A 53 -8.53 1.37 7.77
C MET A 53 -8.87 1.07 9.23
N ILE A 54 -9.06 2.10 10.05
CA ILE A 54 -9.55 1.96 11.43
C ILE A 54 -10.98 1.41 11.44
N GLU A 55 -11.87 1.97 10.61
CA GLU A 55 -13.26 1.49 10.48
C GLU A 55 -13.34 0.03 10.04
N HIS A 56 -12.42 -0.42 9.19
CA HIS A 56 -12.32 -1.81 8.74
C HIS A 56 -11.60 -2.74 9.73
N GLY A 57 -11.04 -2.20 10.83
CA GLY A 57 -10.28 -2.98 11.81
C GLY A 57 -8.89 -3.39 11.34
N TYR A 58 -8.37 -2.82 10.25
CA TYR A 58 -7.04 -3.17 9.74
C TYR A 58 -5.92 -2.57 10.59
N ILE A 59 -6.19 -1.43 11.23
CA ILE A 59 -5.24 -0.74 12.10
C ILE A 59 -5.99 -0.19 13.34
N THR A 60 -5.27 0.00 14.44
CA THR A 60 -5.71 0.83 15.57
C THR A 60 -4.83 2.06 15.70
N ASP A 61 -5.28 3.05 16.47
CA ASP A 61 -4.50 4.24 16.78
C ASP A 61 -4.32 4.46 18.29
N TYR A 62 -3.23 5.11 18.68
CA TYR A 62 -2.98 5.52 20.05
C TYR A 62 -2.14 6.79 20.13
N GLU A 63 -2.38 7.58 21.18
CA GLU A 63 -1.58 8.77 21.46
C GLU A 63 -0.30 8.43 22.21
N LYS A 64 0.84 8.96 21.72
CA LYS A 64 2.12 8.92 22.41
C LYS A 64 2.61 10.33 22.69
N ILE A 65 2.93 10.61 23.95
CA ILE A 65 3.56 11.86 24.36
C ILE A 65 5.04 11.80 23.97
N ILE A 66 5.48 12.77 23.17
CA ILE A 66 6.88 12.95 22.82
C ILE A 66 7.50 14.09 23.62
N LYS A 67 8.81 14.34 23.40
CA LYS A 67 9.54 15.48 23.98
C LYS A 67 8.74 16.78 23.79
N GLN A 68 8.79 17.67 24.78
CA GLN A 68 8.10 18.98 24.80
C GLN A 68 6.56 18.91 24.89
N LYS A 69 5.98 17.86 25.50
CA LYS A 69 4.52 17.70 25.71
C LYS A 69 3.69 17.66 24.42
N ARG A 70 4.31 17.45 23.26
CA ARG A 70 3.58 17.25 22.01
C ARG A 70 3.02 15.83 21.97
N LYS A 71 1.78 15.68 21.52
CA LYS A 71 1.16 14.38 21.28
C LYS A 71 1.31 14.00 19.80
N ARG A 72 1.55 12.72 19.54
CA ARG A 72 1.51 12.13 18.19
C ARG A 72 0.56 10.95 18.23
N VAL A 73 -0.29 10.83 17.21
CA VAL A 73 -1.11 9.65 16.97
C VAL A 73 -0.28 8.65 16.18
N TYR A 74 -0.01 7.50 16.77
CA TYR A 74 0.63 6.35 16.14
C TYR A 74 -0.44 5.37 15.70
N TYR A 75 -0.15 4.63 14.63
CA TYR A 75 -1.01 3.59 14.11
C TYR A 75 -0.31 2.24 14.27
N HIS A 76 -1.07 1.23 14.69
CA HIS A 76 -0.63 -0.15 14.85
C HIS A 76 -1.33 -1.04 13.82
N LEU A 77 -0.63 -2.01 13.24
CA LEU A 77 -1.23 -2.97 12.31
C LEU A 77 -1.89 -4.12 13.08
N GLU A 78 -3.16 -4.37 12.81
CA GLU A 78 -3.94 -5.45 13.44
C GLU A 78 -3.92 -6.74 12.59
N PRO A 79 -4.31 -7.90 13.15
CA PRO A 79 -4.34 -9.18 12.44
C PRO A 79 -5.09 -9.11 11.09
N GLU A 80 -6.27 -8.50 11.06
CA GLU A 80 -7.07 -8.32 9.85
C GLU A 80 -6.36 -7.46 8.80
N GLY A 81 -5.52 -6.52 9.25
CA GLY A 81 -4.67 -5.71 8.39
C GLY A 81 -3.55 -6.50 7.73
N TYR A 82 -2.99 -7.52 8.41
CA TYR A 82 -2.02 -8.45 7.79
C TYR A 82 -2.67 -9.28 6.70
N ASP A 83 -3.89 -9.79 6.94
CA ASP A 83 -4.63 -10.58 5.95
C ASP A 83 -4.93 -9.77 4.70
N GLU A 84 -5.44 -8.55 4.87
CA GLU A 84 -5.71 -7.66 3.75
C GLU A 84 -4.41 -7.24 3.02
N LEU A 85 -3.32 -6.97 3.74
CA LEU A 85 -2.02 -6.68 3.12
C LEU A 85 -1.55 -7.84 2.24
N ASN A 86 -1.64 -9.08 2.73
CA ASN A 86 -1.24 -10.26 1.96
C ASN A 86 -2.05 -10.40 0.67
N LYS A 87 -3.37 -10.20 0.76
CA LYS A 87 -4.25 -10.20 -0.41
C LYS A 87 -3.86 -9.12 -1.42
N MET A 88 -3.63 -7.87 -0.97
CA MET A 88 -3.22 -6.79 -1.86
C MET A 88 -1.87 -7.07 -2.54
N LEU A 89 -0.91 -7.67 -1.82
CA LEU A 89 0.39 -8.05 -2.39
C LEU A 89 0.23 -9.15 -3.45
N MET A 90 -0.61 -10.16 -3.21
CA MET A 90 -0.90 -11.19 -4.20
C MET A 90 -1.52 -10.60 -5.47
N GLU A 91 -2.52 -9.74 -5.33
CA GLU A 91 -3.15 -9.03 -6.45
C GLU A 91 -2.13 -8.17 -7.22
N TYR A 92 -1.28 -7.42 -6.50
CA TYR A 92 -0.23 -6.59 -7.09
C TYR A 92 0.77 -7.41 -7.90
N HIS A 93 1.29 -8.50 -7.35
CA HIS A 93 2.27 -9.34 -8.03
C HIS A 93 1.68 -10.01 -9.27
N ALA A 94 0.43 -10.49 -9.20
CA ALA A 94 -0.26 -11.05 -10.35
C ALA A 94 -0.45 -10.02 -11.46
N LEU A 95 -0.83 -8.78 -11.11
CA LEU A 95 -1.01 -7.70 -12.07
C LEU A 95 0.31 -7.30 -12.74
N VAL A 96 1.39 -7.12 -11.97
CA VAL A 96 2.71 -6.78 -12.51
C VAL A 96 3.23 -7.88 -13.44
N ALA A 97 3.07 -9.16 -13.05
CA ALA A 97 3.47 -10.28 -13.89
C ALA A 97 2.66 -10.34 -15.19
N GLY A 98 1.34 -10.09 -15.12
CA GLY A 98 0.48 -10.02 -16.31
C GLY A 98 0.87 -8.87 -17.25
N ILE A 99 1.15 -7.68 -16.72
CA ILE A 99 1.64 -6.55 -17.49
C ILE A 99 2.98 -6.89 -18.15
N GLN A 100 3.93 -7.43 -17.40
CA GLN A 100 5.23 -7.81 -17.95
C GLN A 100 5.10 -8.84 -19.08
N SER A 101 4.23 -9.84 -18.90
CA SER A 101 3.98 -10.87 -19.92
C SER A 101 3.45 -10.27 -21.24
N VAL A 102 2.63 -9.20 -21.15
CA VAL A 102 2.15 -8.47 -22.33
C VAL A 102 3.27 -7.62 -22.96
N LEU A 103 4.14 -7.03 -22.16
CA LEU A 103 5.28 -6.25 -22.65
C LEU A 103 6.36 -7.13 -23.30
N ASP A 104 6.49 -8.37 -22.85
CA ASP A 104 7.42 -9.37 -23.40
C ASP A 104 6.89 -10.02 -24.70
N TYR A 105 5.65 -9.71 -25.11
CA TYR A 105 5.08 -10.22 -26.35
C TYR A 105 5.85 -9.71 -27.57
N ASP A 106 6.46 -10.64 -28.31
CA ASP A 106 7.34 -10.36 -29.46
C ASP A 106 6.59 -10.23 -30.80
N GLY A 107 5.25 -10.23 -30.78
CA GLY A 107 4.43 -10.16 -31.99
C GLY A 107 3.98 -11.52 -32.53
N ILE A 108 4.36 -12.64 -31.91
CA ILE A 108 3.95 -13.98 -32.32
C ILE A 108 2.93 -14.56 -31.34
N LEU A 109 1.66 -14.55 -31.71
CA LEU A 109 0.67 -15.37 -31.02
C LEU A 109 0.91 -16.81 -31.44
N LEU A 110 1.51 -17.62 -30.55
CA LEU A 110 1.43 -19.07 -30.68
C LEU A 110 -0.06 -19.43 -30.69
N GLN A 111 -0.60 -19.73 -31.87
CA GLN A 111 -1.82 -20.51 -31.95
C GLN A 111 -1.49 -21.82 -31.24
N LYS A 112 -2.00 -22.02 -30.03
CA LYS A 112 -2.12 -23.37 -29.48
C LYS A 112 -2.82 -24.16 -30.57
N GLY A 113 -2.10 -25.10 -31.16
CA GLY A 113 -2.70 -26.03 -32.10
C GLY A 113 -3.89 -26.67 -31.40
N GLU A 114 -5.08 -26.34 -31.88
CA GLU A 114 -6.17 -27.30 -31.92
C GLU A 114 -5.64 -28.46 -32.77
N ASN A 115 -5.00 -29.43 -32.15
CA ASN A 115 -4.75 -30.72 -32.78
C ASN A 115 -4.66 -31.80 -31.69
N SER A 116 -5.81 -32.46 -31.57
CA SER A 116 -6.04 -33.87 -31.18
C SER A 116 -5.80 -34.27 -29.73
#